data_AF-A0A849TQG3-F1
#
_entry.id   AF-A0A849TQG3-F1
#
_cell.length_a   1.000
_cell.length_b   1.000
_cell.length_c   1.000
_cell.angle_alpha   90.00
_cell.angle_beta   90.00
_cell.angle_gamma   90.00
#
_symmetry.space_group_name_H-M   'P 1'
#
loop_
_entity.id
_entity.type
_entity.pdbx_description
1 polymer ?
#
loop_
_entity_poly.entity_id
_entity_poly.type
_entity_poly.pdbx_seq_one_letter_code
_entity_poly.pdbx_strand_id
1 'polypeptide(L)'
;MAAISNATAEAEEISAAAAVRRQSKAARASTTSEPLRRSRKSAALPITLSMVVISVRGDEPMISTLLVSEPPFGAAFPRGTFDPSQHQSLDVAARAIAKGVADLALGYIEQLIARVVSEPTSAKAIEIGYLALLPPPSERKPRQAHPRNTTVSWQSAYVFLPWEDWRHGRPGIMDGLVMPRLQAWARSDEPSRPRTARNRSVNARQARIRFAFGTSRESWDETRVVERFDVLADAGIIVSSDTSDASPIDNDRTAAVPESGPEMRPEMRPDTRPDPRLGQDLQAGERRLLAVALSRLRAALKTRPVVFELLPDEFTLFELQRTVETLLGPVLHKQNFRRQIETTGLVEATGRLRTNTGGRPAKLFRFSKDVLVERPAAEPQRPRISPKRPK
;
A
#
# COMPACT_ATOMS: atom_id res chain seq x y z
N MET A 1 -24.59 -16.96 -77.64
CA MET A 1 -24.55 -15.53 -77.25
C MET A 1 -25.26 -15.32 -75.91
N ALA A 2 -24.66 -15.75 -74.80
CA ALA A 2 -25.08 -15.38 -73.43
C ALA A 2 -24.05 -15.88 -72.40
N ALA A 3 -22.74 -15.71 -72.68
CA ALA A 3 -21.67 -16.14 -71.77
C ALA A 3 -20.40 -15.26 -71.83
N ILE A 4 -20.48 -14.07 -72.44
CA ILE A 4 -19.33 -13.13 -72.57
C ILE A 4 -19.70 -11.71 -72.04
N SER A 5 -20.84 -11.54 -71.37
CA SER A 5 -21.29 -10.21 -70.90
C SER A 5 -21.30 -10.01 -69.38
N ASN A 6 -20.86 -10.98 -68.58
CA ASN A 6 -20.87 -10.87 -67.10
C ASN A 6 -19.47 -10.89 -66.45
N ALA A 7 -18.39 -10.98 -67.23
CA ALA A 7 -17.01 -10.97 -66.71
C ALA A 7 -16.33 -9.58 -66.79
N THR A 8 -16.98 -8.60 -67.43
CA THR A 8 -16.47 -7.22 -67.59
C THR A 8 -16.99 -6.24 -66.54
N ALA A 9 -18.09 -6.57 -65.84
CA ALA A 9 -18.64 -5.71 -64.79
C ALA A 9 -17.96 -5.90 -63.42
N GLU A 10 -17.55 -7.13 -63.06
CA GLU A 10 -16.87 -7.40 -61.77
C GLU A 10 -15.39 -6.97 -61.75
N ALA A 11 -14.76 -6.77 -62.91
CA ALA A 11 -13.37 -6.31 -62.99
C ALA A 11 -13.23 -4.77 -62.83
N GLU A 12 -14.24 -3.99 -63.20
CA GLU A 12 -14.23 -2.52 -63.00
C GLU A 12 -14.51 -2.14 -61.54
N GLU A 13 -15.37 -2.90 -60.83
CA GLU A 13 -15.72 -2.61 -59.43
C GLU A 13 -14.55 -2.88 -58.46
N ILE A 14 -13.71 -3.89 -58.76
CA ILE A 14 -12.49 -4.19 -58.00
C ILE A 14 -11.38 -3.15 -58.27
N SER A 15 -11.33 -2.55 -59.47
CA SER A 15 -10.37 -1.49 -59.83
C SER A 15 -10.74 -0.14 -59.19
N ALA A 16 -12.03 0.20 -59.13
CA ALA A 16 -12.53 1.41 -58.47
C ALA A 16 -12.30 1.41 -56.95
N ALA A 17 -12.46 0.26 -56.28
CA ALA A 17 -12.19 0.11 -54.84
C ALA A 17 -10.69 0.22 -54.49
N ALA A 18 -9.80 -0.17 -55.41
CA ALA A 18 -8.34 -0.04 -55.23
C ALA A 18 -7.84 1.41 -55.43
N ALA A 19 -8.50 2.21 -56.29
CA ALA A 19 -8.16 3.61 -56.53
C ALA A 19 -8.55 4.54 -55.35
N VAL A 20 -9.72 4.31 -54.73
CA VAL A 20 -10.18 5.07 -53.54
C VAL A 20 -9.27 4.80 -52.32
N ARG A 21 -8.71 3.58 -52.20
CA ARG A 21 -7.79 3.19 -51.13
C ARG A 21 -6.36 3.72 -51.32
N ARG A 22 -5.97 4.10 -52.54
CA ARG A 22 -4.68 4.77 -52.82
C ARG A 22 -4.74 6.29 -52.63
N GLN A 23 -5.86 6.95 -52.94
CA GLN A 23 -6.02 8.39 -52.69
C GLN A 23 -6.15 8.74 -51.20
N SER A 24 -6.77 7.88 -50.40
CA SER A 24 -6.81 8.03 -48.93
C SER A 24 -5.48 7.70 -48.22
N LYS A 25 -4.53 7.05 -48.92
CA LYS A 25 -3.15 6.83 -48.44
C LYS A 25 -2.20 7.97 -48.84
N ALA A 26 -2.50 8.71 -49.91
CA ALA A 26 -1.73 9.88 -50.36
C ALA A 26 -2.18 11.20 -49.70
N ALA A 27 -3.44 11.32 -49.26
CA ALA A 27 -3.93 12.50 -48.53
C ALA A 27 -3.70 12.45 -46.99
N ARG A 28 -3.15 11.35 -46.48
CA ARG A 28 -2.68 11.21 -45.07
C ARG A 28 -1.16 11.36 -44.94
N ALA A 29 -0.47 11.66 -46.03
CA ALA A 29 0.98 11.87 -46.11
C ALA A 29 1.32 13.33 -46.43
N SER A 30 0.63 14.27 -45.78
CA SER A 30 0.92 15.71 -45.86
C SER A 30 0.14 16.46 -44.78
N THR A 31 0.33 16.04 -43.53
CA THR A 31 0.16 16.96 -42.39
C THR A 31 1.51 17.03 -41.73
N THR A 32 2.24 18.08 -42.07
CA THR A 32 3.46 18.55 -41.43
C THR A 32 3.31 18.33 -39.93
N SER A 33 4.00 17.32 -39.40
CA SER A 33 4.18 17.15 -37.96
C SER A 33 5.06 18.29 -37.51
N GLU A 34 4.43 19.42 -37.20
CA GLU A 34 5.04 20.50 -36.44
C GLU A 34 5.57 19.86 -35.15
N PRO A 35 6.89 19.85 -34.90
CA PRO A 35 7.38 19.29 -33.65
C PRO A 35 6.78 20.14 -32.54
N LEU A 36 6.20 19.49 -31.53
CA LEU A 36 5.72 20.11 -30.29
C LEU A 36 6.92 20.68 -29.50
N ARG A 37 7.69 21.61 -30.08
CA ARG A 37 8.76 22.37 -29.46
C ARG A 37 8.15 23.61 -28.81
N ARG A 38 7.39 23.38 -27.73
CA ARG A 38 7.42 24.30 -26.60
C ARG A 38 8.23 23.63 -25.49
N SER A 39 9.54 23.82 -25.58
CA SER A 39 10.50 23.59 -24.50
C SER A 39 10.15 24.50 -23.32
N ARG A 40 9.17 24.10 -22.51
CA ARG A 40 9.30 24.30 -21.07
C ARG A 40 10.43 23.34 -20.68
N LYS A 41 11.56 23.85 -20.17
CA LYS A 41 12.53 23.00 -19.46
C LYS A 41 11.73 22.26 -18.40
N SER A 42 11.36 21.01 -18.66
CA SER A 42 10.73 20.15 -17.67
C SER A 42 11.80 19.97 -16.61
N ALA A 43 11.63 20.63 -15.46
CA ALA A 43 12.53 20.41 -14.34
C ALA A 43 12.48 18.92 -14.03
N ALA A 44 13.62 18.24 -14.14
CA ALA A 44 13.70 16.83 -13.80
C ALA A 44 13.36 16.71 -12.30
N LEU A 45 12.26 16.03 -11.99
CA LEU A 45 11.86 15.77 -10.61
C LEU A 45 12.78 14.69 -10.05
N PRO A 46 13.47 14.94 -8.92
CA PRO A 46 14.24 13.89 -8.28
C PRO A 46 13.31 12.77 -7.81
N ILE A 47 13.80 11.53 -7.90
CA ILE A 47 13.10 10.36 -7.39
C ILE A 47 13.73 9.97 -6.06
N THR A 48 12.94 10.01 -5.00
CA THR A 48 13.32 9.55 -3.66
C THR A 48 12.62 8.23 -3.36
N LEU A 49 13.29 7.37 -2.61
CA LEU A 49 12.80 6.08 -2.18
C LEU A 49 12.68 6.10 -0.66
N SER A 50 11.55 5.60 -0.15
CA SER A 50 11.31 5.42 1.29
C SER A 50 10.99 3.96 1.57
N MET A 51 11.67 3.36 2.53
CA MET A 51 11.65 1.91 2.76
C MET A 51 10.99 1.56 4.09
N VAL A 52 9.88 0.83 4.04
CA VAL A 52 9.29 0.19 5.22
C VAL A 52 9.84 -1.22 5.33
N VAL A 53 10.73 -1.46 6.29
CA VAL A 53 11.23 -2.80 6.59
C VAL A 53 10.44 -3.36 7.76
N ILE A 54 9.76 -4.49 7.54
CA ILE A 54 9.00 -5.19 8.58
C ILE A 54 9.72 -6.49 8.95
N SER A 55 9.80 -6.73 10.26
CA SER A 55 10.25 -7.99 10.85
C SER A 55 9.31 -8.38 11.99
N VAL A 56 9.39 -9.61 12.49
CA VAL A 56 8.62 -10.04 13.67
C VAL A 56 9.58 -10.52 14.74
N ARG A 57 9.54 -9.90 15.92
CA ARG A 57 10.39 -10.27 17.06
C ARG A 57 9.51 -10.63 18.25
N GLY A 58 9.54 -11.91 18.62
CA GLY A 58 8.61 -12.44 19.62
C GLY A 58 7.18 -12.19 19.17
N ASP A 59 6.47 -11.38 19.94
CA ASP A 59 5.07 -11.05 19.74
C ASP A 59 4.88 -9.60 19.28
N GLU A 60 5.80 -9.04 18.50
CA GLU A 60 5.70 -7.65 18.01
C GLU A 60 6.06 -7.54 16.52
N PRO A 61 5.24 -6.84 15.70
CA PRO A 61 5.61 -6.51 14.33
C PRO A 61 6.55 -5.31 14.36
N MET A 62 7.84 -5.57 14.20
CA MET A 62 8.89 -4.55 14.27
C MET A 62 9.04 -3.85 12.92
N ILE A 63 9.15 -2.53 12.94
CA ILE A 63 9.54 -1.72 11.79
C ILE A 63 10.90 -1.07 12.03
N SER A 64 11.71 -0.97 10.97
CA SER A 64 12.95 -0.20 11.05
C SER A 64 12.67 1.29 10.90
N THR A 65 13.25 2.07 11.78
CA THR A 65 13.24 3.54 11.75
C THR A 65 14.66 4.04 11.91
N LEU A 66 14.95 5.18 11.32
CA LEU A 66 16.18 5.91 11.51
C LEU A 66 15.93 6.99 12.57
N LEU A 67 16.74 6.98 13.63
CA LEU A 67 16.80 8.11 14.56
C LEU A 67 17.71 9.17 13.95
N VAL A 68 17.10 10.28 13.53
CA VAL A 68 17.81 11.43 12.99
C VAL A 68 18.36 12.25 14.15
N SER A 69 19.69 12.35 14.25
CA SER A 69 20.37 13.12 15.31
C SER A 69 20.52 14.61 14.97
N GLU A 70 20.00 15.05 13.82
CA GLU A 70 19.99 16.43 13.36
C GLU A 70 18.54 16.86 13.01
N PRO A 71 18.18 18.14 13.13
CA PRO A 71 16.84 18.61 12.80
C PRO A 71 16.44 18.37 11.32
N PRO A 72 15.16 18.03 11.05
CA PRO A 72 14.12 17.76 12.03
C PRO A 72 14.40 16.45 12.79
N PHE A 73 14.20 16.47 14.11
CA PHE A 73 14.34 15.27 14.95
C PHE A 73 13.11 14.37 14.80
N GLY A 74 13.27 13.06 14.98
CA GLY A 74 12.16 12.10 14.97
C GLY A 74 12.52 10.79 14.28
N ALA A 75 11.56 9.85 14.30
CA ALA A 75 11.67 8.60 13.57
C ALA A 75 11.27 8.82 12.11
N ALA A 76 12.12 8.38 11.20
CA ALA A 76 11.86 8.36 9.75
C ALA A 76 12.14 6.97 9.18
N PHE A 77 11.54 6.63 8.06
CA PHE A 77 11.96 5.43 7.34
C PHE A 77 13.36 5.60 6.73
N PRO A 78 14.08 4.49 6.48
CA PRO A 78 15.25 4.51 5.60
C PRO A 78 14.92 5.09 4.23
N ARG A 79 15.66 6.14 3.84
CA ARG A 79 15.45 6.86 2.58
C ARG A 79 16.71 6.86 1.73
N GLY A 80 16.54 7.01 0.42
CA GLY A 80 17.63 7.17 -0.53
C GLY A 80 17.16 7.82 -1.82
N THR A 81 18.10 8.30 -2.63
CA THR A 81 17.80 8.93 -3.92
C THR A 81 18.12 7.96 -5.05
N PHE A 82 17.25 7.89 -6.05
CA PHE A 82 17.54 7.14 -7.26
C PHE A 82 18.49 7.92 -8.17
N ASP A 83 19.71 7.40 -8.30
CA ASP A 83 20.69 7.84 -9.29
C ASP A 83 20.75 6.84 -10.48
N PRO A 84 20.35 7.24 -11.70
CA PRO A 84 20.41 6.36 -12.87
C PRO A 84 21.83 6.01 -13.33
N SER A 85 22.86 6.74 -12.88
CA SER A 85 24.26 6.39 -13.16
C SER A 85 24.77 5.24 -12.28
N GLN A 86 24.14 5.01 -11.13
CA GLN A 86 24.52 3.98 -10.15
C GLN A 86 23.52 2.83 -10.10
N HIS A 87 22.25 3.06 -10.43
CA HIS A 87 21.17 2.10 -10.28
C HIS A 87 20.54 1.74 -11.64
N GLN A 88 20.58 0.44 -11.97
CA GLN A 88 19.96 -0.08 -13.19
C GLN A 88 18.42 -0.13 -13.11
N SER A 89 17.86 -0.12 -11.91
CA SER A 89 16.41 -0.09 -11.67
C SER A 89 16.09 0.51 -10.29
N LEU A 90 14.84 0.89 -10.09
CA LEU A 90 14.34 1.32 -8.78
C LEU A 90 14.49 0.21 -7.74
N ASP A 91 14.27 -1.05 -8.13
CA ASP A 91 14.44 -2.20 -7.24
C ASP A 91 15.88 -2.40 -6.80
N VAL A 92 16.86 -2.12 -7.68
CA VAL A 92 18.29 -2.14 -7.31
C VAL A 92 18.58 -1.06 -6.27
N ALA A 93 18.06 0.16 -6.46
CA ALA A 93 18.20 1.23 -5.49
C ALA A 93 17.53 0.89 -4.15
N ALA A 94 16.30 0.35 -4.19
CA ALA A 94 15.55 -0.05 -3.01
C ALA A 94 16.27 -1.17 -2.22
N ARG A 95 16.82 -2.17 -2.93
CA ARG A 95 17.64 -3.24 -2.31
C ARG A 95 18.92 -2.69 -1.68
N ALA A 96 19.56 -1.69 -2.30
CA ALA A 96 20.74 -1.05 -1.73
C ALA A 96 20.42 -0.34 -0.40
N ILE A 97 19.29 0.38 -0.32
CA ILE A 97 18.82 1.02 0.91
C ILE A 97 18.57 -0.02 2.00
N ALA A 98 17.82 -1.08 1.68
CA ALA A 98 17.48 -2.12 2.64
C ALA A 98 18.70 -2.93 3.13
N LYS A 99 19.70 -3.16 2.26
CA LYS A 99 20.97 -3.77 2.67
C LYS A 99 21.69 -2.91 3.71
N GLY A 100 21.63 -1.58 3.59
CA GLY A 100 22.16 -0.67 4.60
C GLY A 100 21.55 -0.88 5.98
N VAL A 101 20.24 -1.14 6.07
CA VAL A 101 19.50 -1.29 7.33
C VAL A 101 19.89 -2.54 8.11
N ALA A 102 20.09 -3.68 7.44
CA ALA A 102 20.19 -4.97 8.11
C ALA A 102 21.35 -5.87 7.66
N ASP A 103 22.14 -5.49 6.65
CA ASP A 103 23.20 -6.33 6.03
C ASP A 103 22.71 -7.75 5.63
N LEU A 104 21.41 -7.89 5.39
CA LEU A 104 20.75 -9.15 5.06
C LEU A 104 20.37 -9.19 3.58
N ALA A 105 20.46 -10.38 2.99
CA ALA A 105 19.91 -10.65 1.67
C ALA A 105 18.38 -10.61 1.74
N LEU A 106 17.76 -9.64 1.06
CA LEU A 106 16.31 -9.53 0.99
C LEU A 106 15.69 -10.65 0.17
N GLY A 107 14.88 -11.48 0.81
CA GLY A 107 14.02 -12.45 0.13
C GLY A 107 12.76 -11.82 -0.48
N TYR A 108 12.25 -10.74 0.13
CA TYR A 108 11.03 -10.05 -0.34
C TYR A 108 11.19 -8.54 -0.42
N ILE A 109 10.77 -7.97 -1.56
CA ILE A 109 10.61 -6.54 -1.75
C ILE A 109 9.41 -6.27 -2.65
N GLU A 110 8.62 -5.25 -2.34
CA GLU A 110 7.44 -4.85 -3.10
C GLU A 110 7.33 -3.32 -3.14
N GLN A 111 7.05 -2.76 -4.32
CA GLN A 111 6.72 -1.34 -4.44
C GLN A 111 5.28 -1.09 -3.93
N LEU A 112 5.12 -0.08 -3.07
CA LEU A 112 3.86 0.23 -2.39
C LEU A 112 3.05 1.33 -3.11
N ILE A 113 3.67 2.49 -3.28
CA ILE A 113 3.03 3.71 -3.76
C ILE A 113 4.07 4.58 -4.46
N ALA A 114 3.62 5.39 -5.42
CA ALA A 114 4.38 6.51 -5.95
C ALA A 114 3.55 7.78 -5.76
N ARG A 115 4.11 8.80 -5.12
CA ARG A 115 3.43 10.09 -4.87
C ARG A 115 4.37 11.26 -5.13
N VAL A 116 3.78 12.41 -5.46
CA VAL A 116 4.54 13.67 -5.56
C VAL A 116 4.57 14.29 -4.16
N VAL A 117 5.76 14.59 -3.67
CA VAL A 117 5.98 15.23 -2.36
C VAL A 117 6.70 16.55 -2.53
N SER A 118 6.53 17.46 -1.57
CA SER A 118 7.35 18.67 -1.50
C SER A 118 8.60 18.39 -0.67
N GLU A 119 9.77 18.54 -1.30
CA GLU A 119 11.07 18.44 -0.63
C GLU A 119 11.63 19.86 -0.41
N PRO A 120 12.35 20.12 0.69
CA PRO A 120 12.93 21.43 0.99
C PRO A 120 13.85 21.96 -0.11
N THR A 121 14.53 21.05 -0.81
CA THR A 121 15.59 21.36 -1.79
C THR A 121 15.10 21.46 -3.23
N SER A 122 14.11 20.68 -3.65
CA SER A 122 13.68 20.60 -5.06
C SER A 122 12.27 21.16 -5.32
N ALA A 123 11.60 21.71 -4.30
CA ALA A 123 10.20 22.15 -4.29
C ALA A 123 9.16 21.03 -4.53
N LYS A 124 9.46 20.07 -5.39
CA LYS A 124 8.71 18.82 -5.63
C LYS A 124 9.68 17.66 -5.90
N ALA A 125 9.30 16.45 -5.53
CA ALA A 125 9.99 15.18 -5.82
C ALA A 125 8.96 14.06 -6.02
N ILE A 126 9.36 12.98 -6.66
CA ILE A 126 8.55 11.75 -6.72
C ILE A 126 9.08 10.81 -5.64
N GLU A 127 8.29 10.57 -4.61
CA GLU A 127 8.59 9.58 -3.60
C GLU A 127 7.98 8.23 -3.98
N ILE A 128 8.81 7.19 -3.96
CA ILE A 128 8.41 5.81 -4.19
C ILE A 128 8.60 5.02 -2.90
N GLY A 129 7.49 4.56 -2.34
CA GLY A 129 7.47 3.73 -1.14
C GLY A 129 7.72 2.26 -1.47
N TYR A 130 8.53 1.59 -0.65
CA TYR A 130 8.82 0.17 -0.75
C TYR A 130 8.55 -0.56 0.57
N LEU A 131 8.12 -1.83 0.48
CA LEU A 131 8.03 -2.78 1.58
C LEU A 131 9.12 -3.84 1.42
N ALA A 132 9.86 -4.08 2.49
CA ALA A 132 10.77 -5.20 2.62
C ALA A 132 10.38 -6.06 3.83
N LEU A 133 10.48 -7.37 3.69
CA LEU A 133 10.33 -8.31 4.80
C LEU A 133 11.69 -8.91 5.14
N LEU A 134 12.00 -8.94 6.44
CA LEU A 134 13.22 -9.55 6.94
C LEU A 134 12.92 -10.50 8.09
N PRO A 135 13.62 -11.64 8.17
CA PRO A 135 13.65 -12.44 9.39
C PRO A 135 14.08 -11.57 10.59
N PRO A 136 13.72 -11.95 11.82
CA PRO A 136 14.16 -11.24 13.01
C PRO A 136 15.67 -11.03 12.95
N PRO A 137 16.17 -9.78 12.99
CA PRO A 137 17.59 -9.55 12.98
C PRO A 137 18.19 -10.24 14.20
N SER A 138 19.10 -11.19 13.98
CA SER A 138 19.97 -11.71 15.04
C SER A 138 20.60 -10.52 15.75
N GLU A 139 20.79 -10.57 17.07
CA GLU A 139 21.38 -9.49 17.91
C GLU A 139 22.85 -9.14 17.56
N ARG A 140 23.29 -9.39 16.33
CA ARG A 140 24.56 -8.91 15.80
C ARG A 140 24.48 -7.39 15.66
N LYS A 141 25.35 -6.70 16.41
CA LYS A 141 25.64 -5.29 16.21
C LYS A 141 25.83 -5.00 14.70
N PRO A 142 25.20 -3.96 14.14
CA PRO A 142 25.40 -3.59 12.74
C PRO A 142 26.91 -3.42 12.51
N ARG A 143 27.46 -4.21 11.57
CA ARG A 143 28.91 -4.24 11.27
C ARG A 143 29.38 -3.00 10.51
N GLN A 144 28.46 -2.19 10.00
CA GLN A 144 28.77 -0.98 9.25
C GLN A 144 28.08 0.21 9.89
N ALA A 145 28.89 1.21 10.25
CA ALA A 145 28.41 2.52 10.62
C ALA A 145 27.59 3.07 9.45
N HIS A 146 26.30 3.31 9.69
CA HIS A 146 25.51 4.16 8.82
C HIS A 146 26.20 5.53 8.68
N PRO A 147 25.96 6.29 7.61
CA PRO A 147 26.52 7.63 7.46
C PRO A 147 26.42 8.40 8.78
N ARG A 148 27.53 9.05 9.16
CA ARG A 148 27.77 9.68 10.46
C ARG A 148 26.48 10.37 10.95
N ASN A 149 25.88 9.87 12.05
CA ASN A 149 24.73 10.41 12.80
C ASN A 149 23.36 9.70 12.70
N THR A 150 23.26 8.56 12.03
CA THR A 150 21.97 7.82 11.95
C THR A 150 22.03 6.44 12.61
N THR A 151 21.16 6.18 13.60
CA THR A 151 21.04 4.86 14.25
C THR A 151 19.74 4.17 13.84
N VAL A 152 19.84 2.92 13.38
CA VAL A 152 18.65 2.08 13.13
C VAL A 152 18.02 1.71 14.47
N SER A 153 16.76 2.08 14.64
CA SER A 153 15.92 1.72 15.77
C SER A 153 14.77 0.83 15.30
N TRP A 154 14.49 -0.23 16.04
CA TRP A 154 13.38 -1.14 15.78
C TRP A 154 12.26 -0.86 16.78
N GLN A 155 11.08 -0.52 16.27
CA GLN A 155 9.90 -0.22 17.08
C GLN A 155 8.70 -1.02 16.58
N SER A 156 7.74 -1.32 17.45
CA SER A 156 6.51 -1.99 17.00
C SER A 156 5.71 -1.08 16.07
N ALA A 157 5.16 -1.64 14.99
CA ALA A 157 4.25 -0.92 14.09
C ALA A 157 3.04 -0.34 14.85
N TYR A 158 2.63 -1.02 15.93
CA TYR A 158 1.51 -0.60 16.77
C TYR A 158 1.82 0.60 17.67
N VAL A 159 3.09 1.02 17.78
CA VAL A 159 3.44 2.31 18.39
C VAL A 159 2.99 3.48 17.51
N PHE A 160 2.97 3.30 16.19
CA PHE A 160 2.56 4.33 15.22
C PHE A 160 1.08 4.21 14.82
N LEU A 161 0.54 2.99 14.84
CA LEU A 161 -0.85 2.69 14.48
C LEU A 161 -1.53 1.87 15.62
N PRO A 162 -1.73 2.44 16.81
CA PRO A 162 -2.15 1.69 17.99
C PRO A 162 -3.58 1.12 17.92
N TRP A 163 -4.40 1.59 16.99
CA TRP A 163 -5.77 1.08 16.78
C TRP A 163 -5.82 -0.20 15.94
N GLU A 164 -4.67 -0.68 15.45
CA GLU A 164 -4.56 -1.89 14.61
C GLU A 164 -4.36 -3.18 15.40
N ASP A 165 -3.96 -3.10 16.68
CA ASP A 165 -3.65 -4.28 17.49
C ASP A 165 -4.89 -4.85 18.17
N TRP A 166 -5.51 -5.86 17.56
CA TRP A 166 -6.72 -6.52 18.04
C TRP A 166 -6.45 -7.84 18.78
N ARG A 167 -5.18 -8.15 19.09
CA ARG A 167 -4.79 -9.45 19.64
C ARG A 167 -5.33 -9.65 21.04
N HIS A 168 -5.49 -8.54 21.76
CA HIS A 168 -6.09 -8.49 23.09
C HIS A 168 -7.56 -8.06 23.06
N GLY A 169 -8.21 -8.17 21.89
CA GLY A 169 -9.56 -7.65 21.66
C GLY A 169 -9.54 -6.21 21.14
N ARG A 170 -10.70 -5.55 21.19
CA ARG A 170 -10.85 -4.19 20.66
C ARG A 170 -9.97 -3.20 21.46
N PRO A 171 -9.10 -2.40 20.82
CA PRO A 171 -8.23 -1.46 21.53
C PRO A 171 -9.02 -0.42 22.34
N GLY A 172 -8.64 -0.15 23.59
CA GLY A 172 -9.37 0.80 24.44
C GLY A 172 -9.45 2.23 23.88
N ILE A 173 -8.44 2.64 23.10
CA ILE A 173 -8.44 3.93 22.39
C ILE A 173 -9.57 4.05 21.36
N MET A 174 -10.10 2.93 20.87
CA MET A 174 -11.18 2.93 19.90
C MET A 174 -12.44 3.53 20.50
N ASP A 175 -12.81 3.10 21.69
CA ASP A 175 -14.07 3.51 22.32
C ASP A 175 -13.90 4.79 23.14
N GLY A 176 -12.73 4.98 23.76
CA GLY A 176 -12.45 6.17 24.57
C GLY A 176 -12.12 7.44 23.77
N LEU A 177 -11.63 7.31 22.53
CA LEU A 177 -11.09 8.46 21.79
C LEU A 177 -11.51 8.49 20.32
N VAL A 178 -11.24 7.41 19.58
CA VAL A 178 -11.41 7.39 18.11
C VAL A 178 -12.88 7.47 17.72
N MET A 179 -13.72 6.55 18.21
CA MET A 179 -15.12 6.49 17.81
C MET A 179 -15.94 7.72 18.22
N PRO A 180 -15.81 8.26 19.44
CA PRO A 180 -16.50 9.49 19.82
C PRO A 180 -16.14 10.67 18.90
N ARG A 181 -14.85 10.84 18.58
CA ARG A 181 -14.38 11.91 17.68
C ARG A 181 -14.87 11.72 16.25
N LEU A 182 -14.87 10.48 15.74
CA LEU A 182 -15.41 10.17 14.42
C LEU A 182 -16.92 10.40 14.34
N GLN A 183 -17.67 10.06 15.38
CA GLN A 183 -19.11 10.33 15.44
C GLN A 183 -19.42 11.82 15.53
N ALA A 184 -18.63 12.59 16.29
CA ALA A 184 -18.72 14.04 16.33
C ALA A 184 -18.39 14.66 14.97
N TRP A 185 -17.31 14.21 14.32
CA TRP A 185 -16.95 14.62 12.96
C TRP A 185 -18.01 14.23 11.92
N ALA A 186 -18.66 13.08 12.05
CA ALA A 186 -19.72 12.70 11.12
C ALA A 186 -20.95 13.62 11.22
N ARG A 187 -21.20 14.21 12.39
CA ARG A 187 -22.31 15.12 12.67
C ARG A 187 -21.95 16.60 12.55
N SER A 188 -20.66 16.92 12.41
CA SER A 188 -20.22 18.32 12.30
C SER A 188 -20.72 18.90 10.99
N ASP A 189 -21.34 20.06 11.00
CA ASP A 189 -21.93 20.64 9.80
C ASP A 189 -21.61 22.12 9.69
N GLU A 190 -21.53 22.59 8.45
CA GLU A 190 -21.42 24.00 8.11
C GLU A 190 -22.83 24.61 8.11
N PRO A 191 -23.17 25.56 9.01
CA PRO A 191 -24.53 26.06 9.17
C PRO A 191 -25.11 26.69 7.90
N SER A 192 -24.25 27.20 7.02
CA SER A 192 -24.55 27.84 5.75
C SER A 192 -25.07 26.90 4.65
N ARG A 193 -24.89 25.58 4.78
CA ARG A 193 -25.29 24.62 3.72
C ARG A 193 -26.78 24.24 3.79
N PRO A 194 -27.46 24.07 2.63
CA PRO A 194 -28.82 23.55 2.55
C PRO A 194 -29.00 22.21 3.27
N ARG A 195 -30.17 22.00 3.89
CA ARG A 195 -30.46 20.82 4.73
C ARG A 195 -30.31 19.47 3.99
N THR A 196 -30.65 19.41 2.70
CA THR A 196 -30.51 18.19 1.88
C THR A 196 -29.04 17.85 1.62
N ALA A 197 -28.20 18.84 1.29
CA ALA A 197 -26.77 18.68 1.12
C ALA A 197 -26.08 18.28 2.44
N ARG A 198 -26.53 18.87 3.56
CA ARG A 198 -26.08 18.52 4.91
C ARG A 198 -26.31 17.04 5.22
N ASN A 199 -27.54 16.55 5.08
CA ASN A 199 -27.86 15.14 5.31
C ASN A 199 -27.04 14.19 4.43
N ARG A 200 -26.80 14.55 3.17
CA ARG A 200 -25.94 13.77 2.26
C ARG A 200 -24.50 13.66 2.79
N SER A 201 -23.94 14.77 3.25
CA SER A 201 -22.56 14.82 3.78
C SER A 201 -22.41 13.99 5.08
N VAL A 202 -23.40 14.04 5.97
CA VAL A 202 -23.44 13.25 7.21
C VAL A 202 -23.50 11.76 6.86
N ASN A 203 -24.41 11.38 5.95
CA ASN A 203 -24.56 9.99 5.52
C ASN A 203 -23.30 9.46 4.84
N ALA A 204 -22.64 10.27 4.01
CA ALA A 204 -21.38 9.91 3.35
C ALA A 204 -20.25 9.66 4.38
N ARG A 205 -20.08 10.56 5.35
CA ARG A 205 -19.08 10.39 6.42
C ARG A 205 -19.36 9.17 7.29
N GLN A 206 -20.63 8.93 7.64
CA GLN A 206 -21.02 7.71 8.37
C GLN A 206 -20.76 6.44 7.56
N ALA A 207 -21.02 6.45 6.25
CA ALA A 207 -20.73 5.31 5.38
C ALA A 207 -19.22 5.02 5.32
N ARG A 208 -18.38 6.07 5.23
CA ARG A 208 -16.92 5.93 5.28
C ARG A 208 -16.43 5.34 6.60
N ILE A 209 -16.99 5.79 7.73
CA ILE A 209 -16.65 5.23 9.05
C ILE A 209 -17.03 3.76 9.12
N ARG A 210 -18.25 3.39 8.72
CA ARG A 210 -18.70 1.98 8.70
C ARG A 210 -17.84 1.12 7.77
N PHE A 211 -17.48 1.65 6.61
CA PHE A 211 -16.62 0.96 5.66
C PHE A 211 -15.23 0.73 6.25
N ALA A 212 -14.62 1.74 6.85
CA ALA A 212 -13.26 1.63 7.36
C ALA A 212 -13.19 0.73 8.63
N PHE A 213 -14.08 0.94 9.60
CA PHE A 213 -14.00 0.33 10.93
C PHE A 213 -14.93 -0.87 11.17
N GLY A 214 -15.83 -1.15 10.24
CA GLY A 214 -16.93 -2.09 10.47
C GLY A 214 -17.94 -1.56 11.49
N THR A 215 -18.97 -2.38 11.75
CA THR A 215 -20.00 -2.11 12.77
C THR A 215 -19.91 -3.05 13.97
N SER A 216 -19.25 -4.20 13.79
CA SER A 216 -18.96 -5.20 14.81
C SER A 216 -17.54 -5.77 14.65
N ARG A 217 -17.08 -6.54 15.64
CA ARG A 217 -15.79 -7.26 15.56
C ARG A 217 -15.74 -8.23 14.37
N GLU A 218 -16.86 -8.84 14.01
CA GLU A 218 -16.94 -9.81 12.90
C GLU A 218 -16.83 -9.13 11.53
N SER A 219 -17.20 -7.85 11.46
CA SER A 219 -17.05 -7.02 10.25
C SER A 219 -15.70 -6.31 10.15
N TRP A 220 -14.79 -6.54 11.09
CA TRP A 220 -13.45 -5.95 11.06
C TRP A 220 -12.63 -6.58 9.93
N ASP A 221 -12.26 -5.76 8.95
CA ASP A 221 -11.38 -6.15 7.87
C ASP A 221 -9.97 -5.62 8.18
N GLU A 222 -9.07 -6.53 8.51
CA GLU A 222 -7.70 -6.22 8.88
C GLU A 222 -6.92 -5.55 7.74
N THR A 223 -7.36 -5.72 6.49
CA THR A 223 -6.69 -5.14 5.30
C THR A 223 -7.02 -3.65 5.12
N ARG A 224 -8.07 -3.12 5.76
CA ARG A 224 -8.55 -1.73 5.61
C ARG A 224 -7.76 -0.68 6.41
N VAL A 225 -6.45 -0.89 6.53
CA VAL A 225 -5.54 -0.04 7.30
C VAL A 225 -5.50 1.37 6.72
N VAL A 226 -5.41 1.50 5.39
CA VAL A 226 -5.32 2.79 4.70
C VAL A 226 -6.63 3.55 4.81
N GLU A 227 -7.76 2.89 4.59
CA GLU A 227 -9.10 3.48 4.70
C GLU A 227 -9.34 4.04 6.10
N ARG A 228 -8.91 3.29 7.14
CA ARG A 228 -9.00 3.74 8.53
C ARG A 228 -8.08 4.91 8.79
N PHE A 229 -6.84 4.86 8.32
CA PHE A 229 -5.89 5.97 8.42
C PHE A 229 -6.45 7.25 7.79
N ASP A 230 -6.95 7.15 6.56
CA ASP A 230 -7.48 8.30 5.79
C ASP A 230 -8.74 8.88 6.44
N VAL A 231 -9.64 8.04 6.99
CA VAL A 231 -10.81 8.53 7.75
C VAL A 231 -10.40 9.26 9.03
N LEU A 232 -9.36 8.80 9.73
CA LEU A 232 -8.84 9.49 10.92
C LEU A 232 -8.18 10.82 10.56
N ALA A 233 -7.44 10.86 9.45
CA ALA A 233 -6.77 12.07 8.96
C ALA A 233 -7.81 13.12 8.52
N ASP A 234 -8.81 12.72 7.73
CA ASP A 234 -9.89 13.60 7.28
C ASP A 234 -10.75 14.14 8.43
N ALA A 235 -10.87 13.37 9.51
CA ALA A 235 -11.54 13.81 10.73
C ALA A 235 -10.69 14.77 11.59
N GLY A 236 -9.45 15.03 11.20
CA GLY A 236 -8.49 15.81 11.99
C GLY A 236 -8.09 15.12 13.30
N ILE A 237 -8.27 13.81 13.40
CA ILE A 237 -7.94 13.02 14.59
C ILE A 237 -6.42 12.74 14.62
N ILE A 238 -5.82 12.50 13.46
CA ILE A 238 -4.37 12.34 13.27
C ILE A 238 -3.87 13.31 12.21
N VAL A 239 -2.55 13.58 12.23
CA VAL A 239 -1.88 14.37 11.21
C VAL A 239 -1.50 13.48 10.02
N SER A 240 -1.69 13.98 8.80
CA SER A 240 -1.15 13.38 7.58
C SER A 240 -0.54 14.47 6.71
N SER A 241 0.59 14.19 6.07
CA SER A 241 1.24 15.11 5.13
C SER A 241 0.57 15.14 3.76
N ASP A 242 -0.25 14.13 3.44
CA ASP A 242 -0.94 14.01 2.15
C ASP A 242 -2.26 14.83 2.09
N THR A 243 -2.69 15.41 3.21
CA THR A 243 -4.02 16.06 3.31
C THR A 243 -4.13 17.38 2.56
N SER A 244 -3.07 17.84 1.88
CA SER A 244 -3.16 18.96 0.94
C SER A 244 -3.78 18.59 -0.41
N ASP A 245 -4.04 17.30 -0.69
CA ASP A 245 -4.56 16.85 -2.01
C ASP A 245 -5.71 15.82 -1.94
N ALA A 246 -6.46 15.74 -0.83
CA ALA A 246 -7.57 14.80 -0.70
C ALA A 246 -8.81 15.17 -1.56
N SER A 247 -8.76 14.68 -2.81
CA SER A 247 -9.80 13.99 -3.58
C SER A 247 -10.79 14.78 -4.51
N PRO A 248 -10.70 14.57 -5.84
CA PRO A 248 -11.64 15.04 -6.88
C PRO A 248 -13.03 14.37 -6.93
N ILE A 249 -13.60 13.88 -5.81
CA ILE A 249 -14.87 13.10 -5.83
C ILE A 249 -16.11 13.96 -5.47
N ASP A 250 -15.98 15.28 -5.34
CA ASP A 250 -17.14 16.20 -5.37
C ASP A 250 -17.32 16.78 -6.78
N ASN A 251 -17.77 15.95 -7.71
CA ASN A 251 -18.12 16.34 -9.08
C ASN A 251 -19.52 16.98 -9.17
N ASP A 252 -19.79 17.96 -8.29
CA ASP A 252 -21.00 18.80 -8.33
C ASP A 252 -20.65 20.28 -8.09
N ARG A 253 -19.53 20.72 -8.68
CA ARG A 253 -19.19 22.15 -8.83
C ARG A 253 -19.60 22.64 -10.23
N THR A 254 -20.89 22.58 -10.53
CA THR A 254 -21.52 23.56 -11.44
C THR A 254 -21.99 24.74 -10.62
N ALA A 255 -21.06 25.57 -10.18
CA ALA A 255 -21.35 26.93 -9.75
C ALA A 255 -20.14 27.80 -10.09
N ALA A 256 -20.41 28.85 -10.86
CA ALA A 256 -19.45 29.77 -11.46
C ALA A 256 -18.42 30.28 -10.44
N VAL A 257 -17.16 30.33 -10.88
CA VAL A 257 -16.07 31.04 -10.22
C VAL A 257 -16.16 32.51 -10.63
N PRO A 258 -16.31 33.47 -9.70
CA PRO A 258 -15.72 34.79 -9.90
C PRO A 258 -14.29 34.76 -9.35
N GLU A 259 -13.34 35.09 -10.22
CA GLU A 259 -11.94 35.28 -9.87
C GLU A 259 -11.77 36.47 -8.89
N SER A 260 -10.75 36.36 -8.03
CA SER A 260 -10.13 37.42 -7.21
C SER A 260 -10.59 37.53 -5.75
N GLY A 261 -9.82 36.89 -4.86
CA GLY A 261 -9.74 37.14 -3.43
C GLY A 261 -8.55 36.36 -2.85
N PRO A 262 -7.77 36.91 -1.89
CA PRO A 262 -6.57 36.23 -1.40
C PRO A 262 -6.98 34.90 -0.78
N GLU A 263 -6.30 33.83 -1.19
CA GLU A 263 -6.51 32.48 -0.67
C GLU A 263 -6.45 32.51 0.87
N MET A 264 -7.61 32.46 1.53
CA MET A 264 -7.70 32.15 2.95
C MET A 264 -7.19 30.73 3.11
N ARG A 265 -5.92 30.61 3.50
CA ARG A 265 -5.39 29.43 4.18
C ARG A 265 -6.41 29.07 5.27
N PRO A 266 -6.89 27.82 5.38
CA PRO A 266 -7.69 27.44 6.53
C PRO A 266 -6.83 27.72 7.76
N GLU A 267 -7.30 28.61 8.62
CA GLU A 267 -6.62 28.93 9.86
C GLU A 267 -6.36 27.62 10.61
N MET A 268 -5.08 27.34 10.82
CA MET A 268 -4.61 26.18 11.56
C MET A 268 -5.21 26.29 12.97
N ARG A 269 -6.15 25.38 13.28
CA ARG A 269 -6.85 25.39 14.57
C ARG A 269 -5.81 25.43 15.71
N PRO A 270 -5.97 26.27 16.75
CA PRO A 270 -4.86 26.61 17.66
C PRO A 270 -4.35 25.49 18.60
N ASP A 271 -4.75 24.23 18.41
CA ASP A 271 -4.47 23.12 19.35
C ASP A 271 -4.10 21.77 18.68
N THR A 272 -3.60 21.77 17.44
CA THR A 272 -3.18 20.56 16.71
C THR A 272 -1.83 19.97 17.18
N ARG A 273 -1.61 19.84 18.49
CA ARG A 273 -0.56 18.91 18.96
C ARG A 273 -1.08 17.48 18.76
N PRO A 274 -0.32 16.58 18.11
CA PRO A 274 -0.71 15.19 17.98
C PRO A 274 -1.00 14.59 19.37
N ASP A 275 -2.18 14.00 19.55
CA ASP A 275 -2.49 13.30 20.80
C ASP A 275 -1.58 12.06 20.88
N PRO A 276 -0.66 11.95 21.86
CA PRO A 276 0.31 10.86 21.91
C PRO A 276 -0.33 9.48 22.06
N ARG A 277 -1.59 9.42 22.54
CA ARG A 277 -2.36 8.17 22.63
C ARG A 277 -2.81 7.65 21.26
N LEU A 278 -2.78 8.49 20.23
CA LEU A 278 -3.06 8.12 18.83
C LEU A 278 -1.78 7.68 18.10
N GLY A 279 -0.73 7.33 18.83
CA GLY A 279 0.51 6.80 18.28
C GLY A 279 1.55 7.88 18.00
N GLN A 280 2.80 7.44 17.93
CA GLN A 280 3.93 8.31 17.61
C GLN A 280 3.86 8.79 16.15
N ASP A 281 4.42 9.97 15.91
CA ASP A 281 4.52 10.48 14.55
C ASP A 281 5.77 9.95 13.83
N LEU A 282 5.67 9.90 12.50
CA LEU A 282 6.83 9.68 11.62
C LEU A 282 7.09 10.97 10.86
N GLN A 283 8.36 11.27 10.61
CA GLN A 283 8.73 12.44 9.81
C GLN A 283 8.05 12.42 8.44
N ALA A 284 7.88 13.61 7.85
CA ALA A 284 7.24 13.79 6.55
C ALA A 284 5.84 13.14 6.42
N GLY A 285 5.15 12.87 7.54
CA GLY A 285 3.85 12.20 7.58
C GLY A 285 3.87 10.77 7.02
N GLU A 286 5.00 10.07 7.16
CA GLU A 286 5.21 8.71 6.66
C GLU A 286 4.34 7.64 7.35
N ARG A 287 3.55 7.99 8.36
CA ARG A 287 2.57 7.07 8.97
C ARG A 287 1.58 6.51 7.95
N ARG A 288 1.25 7.29 6.92
CA ARG A 288 0.40 6.80 5.82
C ARG A 288 1.11 5.75 4.98
N LEU A 289 2.41 5.90 4.73
CA LEU A 289 3.22 4.89 4.04
C LEU A 289 3.25 3.58 4.85
N LEU A 290 3.37 3.66 6.18
CA LEU A 290 3.24 2.50 7.06
C LEU A 290 1.86 1.85 6.96
N ALA A 291 0.79 2.64 6.94
CA ALA A 291 -0.57 2.13 6.78
C ALA A 291 -0.73 1.37 5.44
N VAL A 292 -0.18 1.90 4.36
CA VAL A 292 -0.14 1.23 3.04
C VAL A 292 0.66 -0.08 3.13
N ALA A 293 1.85 -0.05 3.73
CA ALA A 293 2.70 -1.24 3.89
C ALA A 293 1.97 -2.36 4.67
N LEU A 294 1.32 -2.02 5.78
CA LEU A 294 0.60 -2.99 6.61
C LEU A 294 -0.66 -3.51 5.90
N SER A 295 -1.41 -2.66 5.19
CA SER A 295 -2.54 -3.09 4.36
C SER A 295 -2.10 -4.10 3.30
N ARG A 296 -1.03 -3.78 2.55
CA ARG A 296 -0.47 -4.63 1.51
C ARG A 296 0.05 -5.95 2.07
N LEU A 297 0.77 -5.92 3.18
CA LEU A 297 1.26 -7.13 3.85
C LEU A 297 0.10 -8.02 4.29
N ARG A 298 -0.93 -7.47 4.93
CA ARG A 298 -2.10 -8.23 5.39
C ARG A 298 -2.87 -8.85 4.22
N ALA A 299 -3.02 -8.14 3.10
CA ALA A 299 -3.60 -8.71 1.88
C ALA A 299 -2.71 -9.81 1.28
N ALA A 300 -1.39 -9.62 1.29
CA ALA A 300 -0.43 -10.60 0.81
C ALA A 300 -0.47 -11.89 1.65
N LEU A 301 -0.56 -11.79 2.98
CA LEU A 301 -0.67 -12.95 3.87
C LEU A 301 -1.88 -13.85 3.57
N LYS A 302 -2.98 -13.28 3.06
CA LYS A 302 -4.19 -14.04 2.69
C LYS A 302 -4.04 -14.84 1.40
N THR A 303 -3.13 -14.43 0.52
CA THR A 303 -3.11 -14.87 -0.88
C THR A 303 -1.79 -15.50 -1.31
N ARG A 304 -0.69 -15.16 -0.62
CA ARG A 304 0.67 -15.53 -0.95
C ARG A 304 1.40 -16.00 0.31
N PRO A 305 2.35 -16.94 0.19
CA PRO A 305 3.11 -17.46 1.33
C PRO A 305 4.22 -16.49 1.80
N VAL A 306 3.97 -15.17 1.83
CA VAL A 306 4.98 -14.16 2.19
C VAL A 306 5.42 -14.21 3.66
N VAL A 307 4.64 -14.87 4.52
CA VAL A 307 4.97 -15.02 5.95
C VAL A 307 6.29 -15.76 6.20
N PHE A 308 6.70 -16.66 5.30
CA PHE A 308 7.92 -17.43 5.47
C PHE A 308 9.19 -16.59 5.34
N GLU A 309 9.10 -15.41 4.74
CA GLU A 309 10.18 -14.41 4.66
C GLU A 309 10.50 -13.79 6.03
N LEU A 310 9.59 -13.94 7.00
CA LEU A 310 9.72 -13.42 8.37
C LEU A 310 10.11 -14.51 9.37
N LEU A 311 10.17 -15.76 8.93
CA LEU A 311 10.48 -16.92 9.77
C LEU A 311 11.92 -17.38 9.56
N PRO A 312 12.55 -18.01 10.57
CA PRO A 312 13.80 -18.74 10.38
C PRO A 312 13.60 -19.95 9.44
N ASP A 313 14.70 -20.52 8.93
CA ASP A 313 14.64 -21.71 8.05
C ASP A 313 13.91 -22.91 8.69
N GLU A 314 14.01 -23.07 10.02
CA GLU A 314 13.26 -24.07 10.79
C GLU A 314 12.41 -23.40 11.88
N PHE A 315 11.10 -23.60 11.79
CA PHE A 315 10.11 -22.99 12.68
C PHE A 315 9.08 -24.01 13.17
N THR A 316 8.41 -23.70 14.27
CA THR A 316 7.25 -24.45 14.76
C THR A 316 5.96 -23.89 14.16
N LEU A 317 4.90 -24.70 14.05
CA LEU A 317 3.58 -24.20 13.62
C LEU A 317 3.01 -23.12 14.57
N PHE A 318 3.43 -23.15 15.84
CA PHE A 318 3.04 -22.13 16.81
C PHE A 318 3.72 -20.79 16.51
N GLU A 319 5.01 -20.79 16.20
CA GLU A 319 5.74 -19.58 15.77
C GLU A 319 5.14 -19.01 14.48
N LEU A 320 4.85 -19.87 13.50
CA LEU A 320 4.16 -19.45 12.28
C LEU A 320 2.79 -18.82 12.58
N GLN A 321 1.96 -19.43 13.44
CA GLN A 321 0.67 -18.87 13.85
C GLN A 321 0.85 -17.50 14.52
N ARG A 322 1.75 -17.40 15.51
CA ARG A 322 2.06 -16.17 16.25
C ARG A 322 2.52 -15.05 15.32
N THR A 323 3.36 -15.34 14.33
CA THR A 323 3.81 -14.38 13.32
C THR A 323 2.63 -13.86 12.51
N VAL A 324 1.74 -14.73 12.02
CA VAL A 324 0.55 -14.31 11.27
C VAL A 324 -0.38 -13.44 12.13
N GLU A 325 -0.70 -13.88 13.35
CA GLU A 325 -1.55 -13.11 14.28
C GLU A 325 -0.96 -11.73 14.61
N THR A 326 0.36 -11.69 14.81
CA THR A 326 1.12 -10.46 15.10
C THR A 326 1.01 -9.45 13.95
N LEU A 327 1.01 -9.90 12.71
CA LEU A 327 0.90 -9.03 11.53
C LEU A 327 -0.54 -8.67 11.18
N LEU A 328 -1.46 -9.64 11.26
CA LEU A 328 -2.87 -9.40 10.94
C LEU A 328 -3.55 -8.50 11.98
N GLY A 329 -3.18 -8.61 13.25
CA GLY A 329 -3.80 -7.88 14.34
C GLY A 329 -4.87 -8.65 15.12
N PRO A 330 -5.71 -9.55 14.56
CA PRO A 330 -6.55 -10.45 15.35
C PRO A 330 -5.90 -11.82 15.60
N VAL A 331 -6.40 -12.52 16.64
CA VAL A 331 -6.02 -13.91 16.97
C VAL A 331 -6.74 -14.90 16.04
N LEU A 332 -6.04 -15.96 15.63
CA LEU A 332 -6.56 -17.00 14.74
C LEU A 332 -6.99 -18.24 15.52
N HIS A 333 -7.97 -18.97 14.99
CA HIS A 333 -8.38 -20.24 15.59
C HIS A 333 -7.33 -21.33 15.35
N LYS A 334 -6.70 -21.81 16.42
CA LYS A 334 -5.56 -22.75 16.39
C LYS A 334 -5.80 -23.99 15.51
N GLN A 335 -6.95 -24.64 15.65
CA GLN A 335 -7.24 -25.87 14.89
C GLN A 335 -7.47 -25.59 13.40
N ASN A 336 -8.10 -24.46 13.07
CA ASN A 336 -8.37 -24.08 11.68
C ASN A 336 -7.08 -23.71 10.97
N PHE A 337 -6.24 -22.93 11.64
CA PHE A 337 -4.93 -22.53 11.13
C PHE A 337 -4.05 -23.75 10.82
N ARG A 338 -3.94 -24.67 11.78
CA ARG A 338 -3.15 -25.90 11.60
C ARG A 338 -3.64 -26.73 10.42
N ARG A 339 -4.95 -26.99 10.35
CA ARG A 339 -5.55 -27.73 9.24
C ARG A 339 -5.29 -27.05 7.91
N GLN A 340 -5.41 -25.73 7.84
CA GLN A 340 -5.16 -24.95 6.63
C GLN A 340 -3.72 -25.10 6.16
N ILE A 341 -2.74 -24.91 7.05
CA ILE A 341 -1.31 -25.03 6.72
C ILE A 341 -0.93 -26.46 6.32
N GLU A 342 -1.46 -27.47 7.00
CA GLU A 342 -1.18 -28.88 6.64
C GLU A 342 -1.81 -29.24 5.28
N THR A 343 -2.98 -28.67 4.93
CA THR A 343 -3.66 -28.92 3.65
C THR A 343 -3.01 -28.19 2.47
N THR A 344 -2.35 -27.05 2.69
CA THR A 344 -1.73 -26.28 1.60
C THR A 344 -0.46 -26.92 1.05
N GLY A 345 0.16 -27.84 1.79
CA GLY A 345 1.43 -28.48 1.42
C GLY A 345 2.64 -27.54 1.48
N LEU A 346 2.49 -26.31 1.97
CA LEU A 346 3.55 -25.30 2.00
C LEU A 346 4.64 -25.59 3.03
N VAL A 347 4.40 -26.53 3.96
CA VAL A 347 5.34 -26.85 5.04
C VAL A 347 5.63 -28.34 5.08
N GLU A 348 6.89 -28.68 5.29
CA GLU A 348 7.36 -30.05 5.44
C GLU A 348 7.94 -30.26 6.84
N ALA A 349 7.69 -31.43 7.44
CA ALA A 349 8.22 -31.76 8.75
C ALA A 349 9.70 -32.15 8.63
N THR A 350 10.57 -31.55 9.45
CA THR A 350 12.01 -31.85 9.41
C THR A 350 12.41 -33.09 10.21
N GLY A 351 11.45 -33.70 10.93
CA GLY A 351 11.70 -34.79 11.88
C GLY A 351 12.33 -34.34 13.20
N ARG A 352 12.78 -33.08 13.30
CA ARG A 352 13.39 -32.51 14.51
C ARG A 352 12.34 -31.95 15.46
N LEU A 353 12.71 -31.90 16.74
CA LEU A 353 11.90 -31.33 17.81
C LEU A 353 12.66 -30.20 18.51
N ARG A 354 11.96 -29.13 18.88
CA ARG A 354 12.48 -28.06 19.74
C ARG A 354 11.98 -28.28 21.16
N THR A 355 12.90 -28.47 22.11
CA THR A 355 12.61 -28.79 23.52
C THR A 355 12.46 -27.54 24.40
N ASN A 356 13.00 -26.40 23.99
CA ASN A 356 12.94 -25.14 24.74
C ASN A 356 11.72 -24.27 24.37
N THR A 357 10.51 -24.84 24.45
CA THR A 357 9.24 -24.15 24.10
C THR A 357 8.38 -23.81 25.32
N GLY A 358 8.92 -23.94 26.54
CA GLY A 358 8.17 -23.74 27.78
C GLY A 358 7.12 -24.84 28.06
N GLY A 359 7.18 -25.97 27.33
CA GLY A 359 6.22 -27.08 27.43
C GLY A 359 6.67 -28.33 26.67
N ARG A 360 5.72 -29.09 26.12
CA ARG A 360 6.03 -30.31 25.33
C ARG A 360 6.90 -29.97 24.11
N PRO A 361 7.90 -30.81 23.76
CA PRO A 361 8.72 -30.61 22.57
C PRO A 361 7.87 -30.40 21.31
N ALA A 362 8.15 -29.34 20.56
CA ALA A 362 7.40 -28.95 19.37
C ALA A 362 8.08 -29.46 18.10
N LYS A 363 7.29 -29.94 17.14
CA LYS A 363 7.79 -30.35 15.81
C LYS A 363 8.29 -29.13 15.02
N LEU A 364 9.44 -29.29 14.39
CA LEU A 364 10.02 -28.32 13.48
C LEU A 364 9.59 -28.61 12.05
N PHE A 365 9.36 -27.53 11.31
CA PHE A 365 8.94 -27.50 9.92
C PHE A 365 9.85 -26.57 9.13
N ARG A 366 9.92 -26.80 7.81
CA ARG A 366 10.58 -25.93 6.84
C ARG A 366 9.58 -25.54 5.76
N PHE A 367 9.79 -24.36 5.17
CA PHE A 367 9.01 -23.93 4.01
C PHE A 367 9.41 -24.72 2.76
N SER A 368 8.44 -25.37 2.11
CA SER A 368 8.65 -26.07 0.84
C SER A 368 8.47 -25.09 -0.33
N LYS A 369 9.57 -24.72 -0.98
CA LYS A 369 9.56 -23.82 -2.15
C LYS A 369 9.07 -24.52 -3.42
N ASP A 370 9.09 -25.84 -3.45
CA ASP A 370 8.77 -26.64 -4.65
C ASP A 370 7.29 -26.54 -5.03
N VAL A 371 6.40 -26.38 -4.04
CA VAL A 371 4.94 -26.25 -4.25
C VAL A 371 4.55 -24.92 -4.95
N LEU A 372 5.39 -23.89 -4.84
CA LEU A 372 5.18 -22.62 -5.57
C LEU A 372 5.48 -22.74 -7.06
N VAL A 373 6.35 -23.67 -7.46
CA VAL A 373 6.69 -23.91 -8.86
C VAL A 373 5.64 -24.78 -9.55
N GLU A 374 5.02 -25.70 -8.80
CA GLU A 374 4.00 -26.62 -9.34
C GLU A 374 2.59 -26.01 -9.44
N ARG A 375 2.33 -24.85 -8.82
CA ARG A 375 1.06 -24.11 -8.94
C ARG A 375 1.25 -22.74 -9.59
N PRO A 376 1.20 -22.64 -10.93
CA PRO A 376 0.92 -21.35 -11.54
C PRO A 376 -0.45 -20.88 -11.03
N ALA A 377 -0.52 -19.60 -10.66
CA ALA A 377 -1.68 -18.94 -10.07
C ALA A 377 -2.98 -19.49 -10.66
N ALA A 378 -3.81 -20.09 -9.80
CA ALA A 378 -5.12 -20.59 -10.20
C ALA A 378 -5.85 -19.47 -10.95
N GLU A 379 -5.99 -19.66 -12.26
CA GLU A 379 -6.81 -18.80 -13.12
C GLU A 379 -8.18 -18.68 -12.45
N PRO A 380 -8.73 -17.46 -12.27
CA PRO A 380 -10.08 -17.33 -11.75
C PRO A 380 -11.01 -18.08 -12.70
N GLN A 381 -11.67 -19.13 -12.19
CA GLN A 381 -12.60 -19.94 -12.97
C GLN A 381 -13.63 -19.00 -13.60
N ARG A 382 -13.52 -18.79 -14.92
CA ARG A 382 -14.55 -18.10 -15.68
C ARG A 382 -15.83 -18.93 -15.56
N PRO A 383 -16.96 -18.36 -15.13
CA PRO A 383 -18.22 -19.09 -15.12
C PRO A 383 -18.51 -19.55 -16.55
N ARG A 384 -18.70 -20.86 -16.72
CA ARG A 384 -19.18 -21.45 -17.98
C ARG A 384 -20.58 -20.90 -18.26
N ILE A 385 -20.70 -19.98 -19.20
CA ILE A 385 -21.99 -19.57 -19.74
C ILE A 385 -22.47 -20.70 -20.65
N SER A 386 -23.41 -21.51 -20.16
CA SER A 386 -24.13 -22.49 -20.99
C SER A 386 -25.06 -21.74 -21.96
N PRO A 387 -25.01 -22.02 -23.27
CA PRO A 387 -25.98 -21.44 -24.19
C PRO A 387 -27.37 -22.04 -23.91
N LYS A 388 -28.34 -21.19 -23.55
CA LYS A 388 -29.75 -21.58 -23.52
C LYS A 388 -30.16 -22.03 -24.92
N ARG A 389 -30.67 -23.27 -25.04
CA ARG A 389 -31.35 -23.74 -26.26
C ARG A 389 -32.56 -22.84 -26.55
N PRO A 390 -32.76 -22.41 -27.81
CA PRO A 390 -34.01 -21.77 -28.20
C PRO A 390 -35.16 -22.78 -28.12
N LYS A 391 -36.32 -22.30 -27.67
CA LYS A 391 -37.59 -23.03 -27.70
C LYS A 391 -38.16 -23.05 -29.12
#